data_AF-A0A6J6KVB5-F1
#
_entry.id   AF-A0A6J6KVB5-F1
#
_cell.length_a   1.000
_cell.length_b   1.000
_cell.length_c   1.000
_cell.angle_alpha   90.00
_cell.angle_beta   90.00
_cell.angle_gamma   90.00
#
_symmetry.space_group_name_H-M   'P 1'
#
loop_
_entity.id
_entity.type
_entity.pdbx_description
1 polymer ?
#
loop_
_entity_poly.entity_id
_entity_poly.type
_entity_poly.pdbx_seq_one_letter_code
_entity_poly.pdbx_strand_id
1 'polypeptide(L)'
;MSQNLLLEDQLSKICEINYEGDDVLKLQRLGAIAINQLVASFAKGGADEDMELIALVLVRLKDLQVRDYAMGLLSEENIDQQFNLWHWLMNLAPIGYIAPVACIFAVCAYESGESDLAHNALDTAFADQSDYPLAILLRRVFYANWPAESFAAMRAQLHPKICAALFGSSI
;
A
#
# COMPACT_ATOMS: atom_id res chain seq x y z
N MET A 1 -18.07 -4.56 -20.72
CA MET A 1 -17.21 -5.32 -19.79
C MET A 1 -17.32 -4.64 -18.44
N SER A 2 -17.46 -5.39 -17.34
CA SER A 2 -17.38 -4.81 -16.00
C SER A 2 -15.96 -4.26 -15.76
N GLN A 3 -15.81 -3.21 -14.94
CA GLN A 3 -14.50 -2.66 -14.58
C GLN A 3 -13.55 -3.74 -14.02
N ASN A 4 -14.08 -4.71 -13.26
CA ASN A 4 -13.30 -5.84 -12.74
C ASN A 4 -12.65 -6.68 -13.84
N LEU A 5 -13.34 -6.93 -14.96
CA LEU A 5 -12.78 -7.72 -16.06
C LEU A 5 -11.63 -7.00 -16.76
N LEU A 6 -11.71 -5.67 -16.85
CA LEU A 6 -10.64 -4.84 -17.41
C LEU A 6 -9.41 -4.84 -16.49
N LEU A 7 -9.62 -4.75 -15.17
CA LEU A 7 -8.54 -4.79 -14.20
C LEU A 7 -7.83 -6.15 -14.21
N GLU A 8 -8.57 -7.26 -14.24
CA GLU A 8 -8.01 -8.62 -14.34
C GLU A 8 -7.17 -8.80 -15.62
N ASP A 9 -7.64 -8.27 -16.76
CA ASP A 9 -6.87 -8.28 -18.01
C ASP A 9 -5.53 -7.54 -17.86
N GLN A 10 -5.52 -6.37 -17.22
CA GLN A 10 -4.28 -5.62 -16.99
C GLN A 10 -3.34 -6.32 -16.00
N LEU A 11 -3.87 -6.88 -14.92
CA LEU A 11 -3.08 -7.63 -13.93
C LEU A 11 -2.34 -8.81 -14.59
N SER A 12 -2.99 -9.51 -15.53
CA SER A 12 -2.40 -10.66 -16.22
C SER A 12 -1.14 -10.32 -17.05
N LYS A 13 -0.95 -9.04 -17.40
CA LYS A 13 0.16 -8.56 -18.23
C LYS A 13 1.40 -8.18 -17.41
N ILE A 14 1.29 -8.09 -16.09
CA ILE A 14 2.35 -7.55 -15.23
C ILE A 14 2.90 -8.65 -14.34
N CYS A 15 4.19 -8.94 -14.48
CA CYS A 15 4.87 -9.88 -13.61
C CYS A 15 5.27 -9.24 -12.27
N GLU A 16 5.24 -10.04 -11.20
CA GLU A 16 5.85 -9.71 -9.92
C GLU A 16 7.37 -9.50 -10.08
N ILE A 17 7.99 -8.83 -9.11
CA ILE A 17 9.43 -8.57 -9.16
C ILE A 17 10.18 -9.89 -8.93
N ASN A 18 10.98 -10.30 -9.93
CA ASN A 18 11.90 -11.41 -9.76
C ASN A 18 13.16 -10.93 -9.02
N TYR A 19 13.32 -11.35 -7.76
CA TYR A 19 14.47 -11.00 -6.93
C TYR A 19 15.81 -11.57 -7.41
N GLU A 20 15.79 -12.56 -8.30
CA GLU A 20 16.99 -13.11 -8.93
C GLU A 20 17.37 -12.39 -10.23
N GLY A 21 16.55 -11.44 -10.69
CA GLY A 21 16.80 -10.67 -11.90
C GLY A 21 17.60 -9.38 -11.67
N ASP A 22 18.13 -8.82 -12.75
CA ASP A 22 18.94 -7.59 -12.68
C ASP A 22 18.11 -6.30 -12.54
N ASP A 23 16.80 -6.37 -12.80
CA ASP A 23 15.91 -5.21 -12.86
C ASP A 23 15.19 -4.88 -11.54
N VAL A 24 15.51 -5.56 -10.42
CA VAL A 24 14.79 -5.40 -9.13
C VAL A 24 14.63 -3.95 -8.72
N LEU A 25 15.75 -3.21 -8.62
CA LEU A 25 15.73 -1.80 -8.18
C LEU A 25 14.96 -0.91 -9.16
N LYS A 26 15.06 -1.18 -10.47
CA LYS A 26 14.34 -0.45 -11.51
C LYS A 26 12.82 -0.67 -11.36
N LEU A 27 12.38 -1.91 -11.16
CA LEU A 27 10.97 -2.24 -10.98
C LEU A 27 10.41 -1.67 -9.67
N GLN A 28 11.21 -1.66 -8.60
CA GLN A 28 10.83 -1.02 -7.33
C GLN A 28 10.65 0.49 -7.49
N ARG A 29 11.58 1.18 -8.19
CA ARG A 29 11.43 2.61 -8.51
C ARG A 29 10.19 2.90 -9.33
N LEU A 30 9.91 2.07 -10.34
CA LEU A 30 8.69 2.18 -11.14
C LEU A 30 7.44 1.99 -10.29
N GLY A 31 7.46 1.08 -9.32
CA GLY A 31 6.38 0.90 -8.35
C GLY A 31 6.15 2.15 -7.48
N ALA A 32 7.22 2.74 -6.95
CA ALA A 32 7.12 3.98 -6.16
C ALA A 32 6.59 5.16 -6.98
N ILE A 33 7.02 5.29 -8.25
CA ILE A 33 6.50 6.30 -9.17
C ILE A 33 5.01 6.07 -9.45
N ALA A 34 4.60 4.82 -9.69
CA ALA A 34 3.20 4.47 -9.91
C ALA A 34 2.32 4.80 -8.69
N ILE A 35 2.81 4.56 -7.47
CA ILE A 35 2.11 4.98 -6.24
C ILE A 35 1.92 6.50 -6.23
N ASN A 36 2.96 7.28 -6.51
CA ASN A 36 2.84 8.75 -6.55
C ASN A 36 1.82 9.20 -7.61
N GLN A 37 1.80 8.55 -8.78
CA GLN A 37 0.82 8.82 -9.84
C GLN A 37 -0.60 8.50 -9.39
N LEU A 38 -0.82 7.37 -8.71
CA LEU A 38 -2.13 6.98 -8.20
C LEU A 38 -2.62 7.96 -7.13
N VAL A 39 -1.76 8.33 -6.17
CA VAL A 39 -2.08 9.33 -5.13
C VAL A 39 -2.47 10.67 -5.78
N ALA A 40 -1.71 11.11 -6.78
CA ALA A 40 -2.00 12.36 -7.48
C ALA A 40 -3.27 12.30 -8.35
N SER A 41 -3.56 11.15 -8.98
CA SER A 41 -4.79 10.95 -9.75
C SER A 41 -6.02 10.92 -8.85
N PHE A 42 -5.92 10.23 -7.70
CA PHE A 42 -6.99 10.16 -6.71
C PHE A 42 -7.35 11.52 -6.13
N ALA A 43 -6.34 12.35 -5.83
CA ALA A 43 -6.54 13.73 -5.38
C ALA A 43 -7.35 14.59 -6.37
N LYS A 44 -7.30 14.27 -7.66
CA LYS A 44 -8.01 14.97 -8.74
C LYS A 44 -9.35 14.33 -9.08
N GLY A 45 -9.71 13.23 -8.45
CA GLY A 45 -10.93 12.47 -8.71
C GLY A 45 -10.90 11.63 -10.00
N GLY A 46 -9.73 11.31 -10.55
CA GLY A 46 -9.59 10.54 -11.80
C GLY A 46 -8.93 9.17 -11.64
N ALA A 47 -8.86 8.64 -10.41
CA ALA A 47 -8.14 7.40 -10.14
C ALA A 47 -8.78 6.14 -10.74
N ASP A 48 -10.09 6.14 -10.97
CA ASP A 48 -10.84 5.00 -11.51
C ASP A 48 -10.78 4.90 -13.04
N GLU A 49 -10.12 5.84 -13.71
CA GLU A 49 -10.01 5.88 -15.17
C GLU A 49 -8.82 5.07 -15.72
N ASP A 50 -7.78 4.84 -14.91
CA ASP A 50 -6.51 4.24 -15.35
C ASP A 50 -6.29 2.83 -14.77
N MET A 51 -6.91 1.83 -15.41
CA MET A 51 -6.80 0.42 -14.99
C MET A 51 -5.37 -0.14 -15.12
N GLU A 52 -4.54 0.41 -16.00
CA GLU A 52 -3.14 -0.01 -16.15
C GLU A 52 -2.32 0.45 -14.95
N LEU A 53 -2.49 1.70 -14.53
CA LEU A 53 -1.86 2.24 -13.32
C LEU A 53 -2.31 1.48 -12.07
N ILE A 54 -3.62 1.21 -11.92
CA ILE A 54 -4.15 0.45 -10.78
C ILE A 54 -3.53 -0.95 -10.75
N ALA A 55 -3.51 -1.67 -11.87
CA ALA A 55 -2.92 -3.00 -11.94
C ALA A 55 -1.42 -2.97 -11.59
N LEU A 56 -0.68 -1.98 -12.09
CA LEU A 56 0.74 -1.80 -11.79
C LEU A 56 0.96 -1.57 -10.29
N VAL A 57 0.17 -0.71 -9.66
CA VAL A 57 0.25 -0.47 -8.21
C VAL A 57 -0.03 -1.76 -7.43
N LEU A 58 -1.13 -2.46 -7.73
CA LEU A 58 -1.50 -3.69 -7.04
C LEU A 58 -0.40 -4.76 -7.11
N VAL A 59 0.18 -4.98 -8.30
CA VAL A 59 1.28 -5.95 -8.48
C VAL A 59 2.53 -5.50 -7.74
N ARG A 60 2.86 -4.20 -7.78
CA ARG A 60 4.08 -3.69 -7.15
C ARG A 60 3.98 -3.62 -5.63
N LEU A 61 2.79 -3.49 -5.06
CA LEU A 61 2.57 -3.54 -3.60
C LEU A 61 2.87 -4.92 -2.97
N LYS A 62 3.07 -5.97 -3.77
CA LYS A 62 3.60 -7.24 -3.28
C LYS A 62 5.09 -7.18 -2.90
N ASP A 63 5.84 -6.23 -3.46
CA ASP A 63 7.23 -5.99 -3.08
C ASP A 63 7.30 -5.18 -1.78
N LEU A 64 8.18 -5.62 -0.86
CA LEU A 64 8.33 -5.02 0.46
C LEU A 64 8.75 -3.54 0.39
N GLN A 65 9.70 -3.18 -0.48
CA GLN A 65 10.20 -1.81 -0.56
C GLN A 65 9.14 -0.88 -1.12
N VAL A 66 8.40 -1.32 -2.14
CA VAL A 66 7.33 -0.52 -2.74
C VAL A 66 6.15 -0.35 -1.77
N ARG A 67 5.75 -1.42 -1.07
CA ARG A 67 4.70 -1.36 -0.05
C ARG A 67 5.06 -0.42 1.10
N ASP A 68 6.27 -0.55 1.63
CA ASP A 68 6.72 0.26 2.76
C ASP A 68 6.97 1.72 2.33
N TYR A 69 7.30 1.95 1.05
CA TYR A 69 7.29 3.29 0.46
C TYR A 69 5.89 3.90 0.47
N ALA A 70 4.88 3.16 0.00
CA ALA A 70 3.48 3.61 -0.01
C ALA A 70 2.98 3.98 1.40
N MET A 71 3.23 3.11 2.37
CA MET A 71 2.88 3.31 3.78
C MET A 71 3.60 4.54 4.38
N GLY A 72 4.82 4.82 3.94
CA GLY A 72 5.59 5.95 4.43
C GLY A 72 5.17 7.31 3.85
N LEU A 73 4.36 7.35 2.79
CA LEU A 73 3.79 8.60 2.25
C LEU A 73 2.74 9.24 3.17
N LEU A 74 2.21 8.49 4.13
CA LEU A 74 1.23 8.96 5.09
C LEU A 74 1.85 10.03 6.03
N SER A 75 1.18 11.17 6.16
CA SER A 75 1.51 12.25 7.08
C SER A 75 0.24 12.79 7.72
N GLU A 76 0.39 13.57 8.79
CA GLU A 76 -0.74 14.26 9.44
C GLU A 76 -1.50 15.16 8.45
N GLU A 77 -0.80 15.76 7.48
CA GLU A 77 -1.39 16.68 6.50
C GLU A 77 -2.24 15.96 5.44
N ASN A 78 -2.00 14.68 5.17
CA ASN A 78 -2.64 13.95 4.08
C ASN A 78 -3.43 12.72 4.52
N ILE A 79 -3.55 12.48 5.83
CA ILE A 79 -4.14 11.26 6.38
C ILE A 79 -5.54 10.97 5.87
N ASP A 80 -6.41 11.98 5.77
CA ASP A 80 -7.78 11.80 5.26
C ASP A 80 -7.79 11.38 3.78
N GLN A 81 -6.90 11.94 2.97
CA GLN A 81 -6.79 11.58 1.56
C GLN A 81 -6.25 10.15 1.42
N GLN A 82 -5.20 9.80 2.17
CA GLN A 82 -4.61 8.47 2.17
C GLN A 82 -5.62 7.43 2.65
N PHE A 83 -6.34 7.71 3.74
CA PHE A 83 -7.40 6.84 4.28
C PHE A 83 -8.43 6.50 3.18
N ASN A 84 -8.95 7.51 2.49
CA ASN A 84 -9.94 7.31 1.43
C ASN A 84 -9.36 6.56 0.21
N LEU A 85 -8.12 6.87 -0.18
CA LEU A 85 -7.43 6.20 -1.28
C LEU A 85 -7.27 4.70 -1.00
N TRP A 86 -6.69 4.35 0.15
CA TRP A 86 -6.39 2.96 0.47
C TRP A 86 -7.67 2.17 0.77
N HIS A 87 -8.69 2.81 1.36
CA HIS A 87 -10.01 2.19 1.51
C HIS A 87 -10.64 1.89 0.13
N TRP A 88 -10.61 2.85 -0.80
CA TRP A 88 -11.11 2.64 -2.16
C TRP A 88 -10.34 1.53 -2.89
N LEU A 89 -9.02 1.57 -2.87
CA LEU A 89 -8.18 0.58 -3.55
C LEU A 89 -8.35 -0.82 -2.95
N MET A 90 -8.52 -0.93 -1.63
CA MET A 90 -8.77 -2.22 -0.94
C MET A 90 -10.08 -2.86 -1.43
N ASN A 91 -11.14 -2.07 -1.61
CA ASN A 91 -12.43 -2.55 -2.09
C ASN A 91 -12.44 -2.86 -3.61
N LEU A 92 -11.48 -2.30 -4.35
CA LEU A 92 -11.31 -2.55 -5.79
C LEU A 92 -10.41 -3.76 -6.07
N ALA A 93 -9.43 -4.02 -5.20
CA ALA A 93 -8.41 -5.04 -5.40
C ALA A 93 -9.03 -6.46 -5.50
N PRO A 94 -8.67 -7.26 -6.50
CA PRO A 94 -9.10 -8.65 -6.58
C PRO A 94 -8.32 -9.53 -5.58
N ILE A 95 -8.88 -10.71 -5.30
CA ILE A 95 -8.25 -11.73 -4.44
C ILE A 95 -6.81 -12.00 -4.89
N GLY A 96 -5.89 -12.10 -3.93
CA GLY A 96 -4.45 -12.23 -4.12
C GLY A 96 -3.69 -10.89 -4.16
N TYR A 97 -4.39 -9.75 -4.12
CA TYR A 97 -3.80 -8.41 -4.10
C TYR A 97 -4.32 -7.52 -2.96
N ILE A 98 -5.23 -8.03 -2.12
CA ILE A 98 -5.92 -7.23 -1.10
C ILE A 98 -5.03 -7.05 0.13
N ALA A 99 -4.33 -8.11 0.58
CA ALA A 99 -3.54 -8.10 1.80
C ALA A 99 -2.56 -6.92 1.95
N PRO A 100 -1.72 -6.56 0.96
CA PRO A 100 -0.86 -5.40 1.08
C PRO A 100 -1.63 -4.08 1.20
N VAL A 101 -2.69 -3.89 0.43
CA VAL A 101 -3.50 -2.67 0.43
C VAL A 101 -4.24 -2.53 1.76
N ALA A 102 -4.85 -3.61 2.22
CA ALA A 102 -5.56 -3.68 3.49
C ALA A 102 -4.64 -3.37 4.68
N CYS A 103 -3.37 -3.79 4.65
CA CYS A 103 -2.40 -3.40 5.68
C CYS A 103 -2.07 -1.90 5.68
N ILE A 104 -1.94 -1.29 4.50
CA ILE A 104 -1.68 0.16 4.39
C ILE A 104 -2.91 0.94 4.88
N PHE A 105 -4.11 0.50 4.50
CA PHE A 105 -5.36 1.08 5.01
C PHE A 105 -5.48 0.92 6.53
N ALA A 106 -5.12 -0.24 7.08
CA ALA A 106 -5.15 -0.50 8.51
C ALA A 106 -4.23 0.46 9.29
N VAL A 107 -3.06 0.79 8.73
CA VAL A 107 -2.16 1.82 9.28
C VAL A 107 -2.79 3.20 9.28
N CYS A 108 -3.42 3.61 8.18
CA CYS A 108 -4.13 4.89 8.12
C CYS A 108 -5.25 4.95 9.17
N ALA A 109 -6.09 3.91 9.23
CA ALA A 109 -7.18 3.84 10.19
C ALA A 109 -6.70 3.88 11.65
N TYR A 110 -5.61 3.16 11.96
CA TYR A 110 -5.04 3.17 13.29
C TYR A 110 -4.52 4.56 13.70
N GLU A 111 -3.82 5.25 12.81
CA GLU A 111 -3.31 6.60 13.06
C GLU A 111 -4.42 7.65 13.12
N SER A 112 -5.54 7.44 12.43
CA SER A 112 -6.76 8.25 12.56
C SER A 112 -7.56 7.98 13.84
N GLY A 113 -7.16 7.00 14.67
CA GLY A 113 -7.90 6.59 15.87
C GLY A 113 -9.07 5.64 15.61
N GLU A 114 -9.30 5.23 14.37
CA GLU A 114 -10.37 4.34 13.92
C GLU A 114 -9.99 2.87 14.14
N SER A 115 -9.83 2.48 15.42
CA SER A 115 -9.28 1.17 15.82
C SER A 115 -10.09 -0.02 15.29
N ASP A 116 -11.42 0.08 15.28
CA ASP A 116 -12.29 -0.97 14.76
C ASP A 116 -12.09 -1.16 13.25
N LEU A 117 -11.97 -0.07 12.50
CA LEU A 117 -11.68 -0.13 11.06
C LEU A 117 -10.29 -0.69 10.80
N ALA A 118 -9.30 -0.34 11.62
CA ALA A 118 -7.95 -0.91 11.53
C ALA A 118 -7.96 -2.43 11.73
N HIS A 119 -8.71 -2.94 12.72
CA HIS A 119 -8.87 -4.37 12.94
C HIS A 119 -9.63 -5.08 11.82
N ASN A 120 -10.72 -4.49 11.33
CA ASN A 120 -11.48 -5.03 10.20
C ASN A 120 -10.64 -5.10 8.92
N ALA A 121 -9.81 -4.08 8.67
CA ALA A 121 -8.88 -4.08 7.54
C ALA A 121 -7.86 -5.23 7.65
N LEU A 122 -7.35 -5.50 8.85
CA LEU A 122 -6.48 -6.66 9.06
C LEU A 122 -7.23 -7.99 8.92
N ASP A 123 -8.52 -8.08 9.26
CA ASP A 123 -9.32 -9.28 9.01
C ASP A 123 -9.49 -9.52 7.51
N THR A 124 -9.74 -8.46 6.74
CA THR A 124 -9.74 -8.50 5.26
C THR A 124 -8.39 -8.96 4.70
N ALA A 125 -7.28 -8.47 5.27
CA ALA A 125 -5.94 -8.92 4.86
C ALA A 125 -5.73 -10.42 5.11
N PHE A 126 -6.19 -10.94 6.25
CA PHE A 126 -6.08 -12.37 6.57
C PHE A 126 -7.03 -13.25 5.76
N ALA A 127 -8.19 -12.74 5.38
CA ALA A 127 -9.10 -13.44 4.47
C ALA A 127 -8.48 -13.62 3.08
N ASP A 128 -7.68 -12.64 2.62
CA ASP A 128 -6.94 -12.71 1.37
C ASP A 128 -5.68 -13.59 1.48
N GLN A 129 -4.88 -13.37 2.53
CA GLN A 129 -3.68 -14.15 2.83
C GLN A 129 -3.50 -14.33 4.34
N SER A 130 -3.84 -15.53 4.82
CA SER A 130 -3.90 -15.85 6.26
C SER A 130 -2.57 -15.70 7.02
N ASP A 131 -1.43 -15.78 6.33
CA ASP A 131 -0.09 -15.70 6.90
C ASP A 131 0.66 -14.40 6.52
N TYR A 132 -0.06 -13.38 6.06
CA TYR A 132 0.58 -12.14 5.57
C TYR A 132 1.42 -11.46 6.67
N PRO A 133 2.75 -11.38 6.53
CA PRO A 133 3.64 -11.02 7.65
C PRO A 133 3.38 -9.64 8.25
N LEU A 134 3.05 -8.65 7.42
CA LEU A 134 2.75 -7.30 7.89
C LEU A 134 1.43 -7.27 8.66
N ALA A 135 0.41 -8.03 8.24
CA ALA A 135 -0.85 -8.11 8.97
C ALA A 135 -0.67 -8.71 10.37
N ILE A 136 0.17 -9.74 10.50
CA ILE A 136 0.54 -10.34 11.79
C ILE A 136 1.24 -9.32 12.68
N LEU A 137 2.20 -8.57 12.13
CA LEU A 137 2.92 -7.54 12.89
C LEU A 137 1.98 -6.43 13.36
N LEU A 138 1.17 -5.87 12.46
CA LEU A 138 0.21 -4.81 12.79
C LEU A 138 -0.83 -5.28 13.81
N ARG A 139 -1.31 -6.52 13.70
CA ARG A 139 -2.25 -7.09 14.68
C ARG A 139 -1.67 -7.07 16.09
N ARG A 140 -0.38 -7.38 16.25
CA ARG A 140 0.29 -7.33 17.55
C ARG A 140 0.42 -5.90 18.08
N VAL A 141 0.73 -4.94 17.21
CA VAL A 141 0.81 -3.52 17.58
C VAL A 141 -0.55 -3.00 18.06
N PHE A 142 -1.60 -3.27 17.29
CA PHE A 142 -2.94 -2.75 17.58
C PHE A 142 -3.53 -3.39 18.84
N TYR A 143 -3.37 -4.72 19.03
CA TYR A 143 -3.78 -5.37 20.28
C TYR A 143 -3.03 -4.86 21.51
N ALA A 144 -1.79 -4.41 21.35
CA ALA A 144 -1.02 -3.82 22.44
C ALA A 144 -1.45 -2.38 22.76
N ASN A 145 -2.43 -1.81 22.03
CA ASN A 145 -2.87 -0.43 22.13
C ASN A 145 -1.69 0.55 22.12
N TRP A 146 -0.74 0.31 21.23
CA TRP A 146 0.44 1.16 21.10
C TRP A 146 0.01 2.58 20.72
N PRO A 147 0.47 3.65 21.40
CA PRO A 147 -0.04 5.00 21.11
C PRO A 147 0.12 5.36 19.63
N ALA A 148 -0.95 5.85 18.99
CA ALA A 148 -0.98 6.16 17.56
C ALA A 148 0.16 7.11 17.15
N GLU A 149 0.42 8.15 17.95
CA GLU A 149 1.52 9.09 17.76
C GLU A 149 2.91 8.41 17.79
N SER A 150 3.10 7.43 18.69
CA SER A 150 4.36 6.67 18.78
C SER A 150 4.56 5.77 17.56
N PHE A 151 3.47 5.16 17.08
CA PHE A 151 3.48 4.36 15.86
C PHE A 151 3.78 5.22 14.63
N ALA A 152 3.11 6.36 14.49
CA ALA A 152 3.33 7.33 13.42
C ALA A 152 4.79 7.84 13.42
N ALA A 153 5.33 8.17 14.59
CA ALA A 153 6.73 8.60 14.72
C ALA A 153 7.72 7.51 14.30
N MET A 154 7.48 6.25 14.67
CA MET A 154 8.30 5.11 14.24
C MET A 154 8.26 4.94 12.71
N ARG A 155 7.06 4.98 12.12
CA ARG A 155 6.87 4.87 10.67
C ARG A 155 7.57 6.02 9.91
N ALA A 156 7.44 7.25 10.38
CA ALA A 156 8.10 8.42 9.81
C ALA A 156 9.63 8.31 9.83
N GLN A 157 10.22 7.64 10.83
CA GLN A 157 11.67 7.38 10.88
C GLN A 157 12.13 6.31 9.88
N LEU A 158 11.25 5.41 9.44
CA LEU A 158 11.58 4.36 8.47
C LEU A 158 11.55 4.88 7.04
N HIS A 159 10.62 5.78 6.70
CA HIS A 159 10.41 6.22 5.32
C HIS A 159 11.67 6.81 4.64
N PRO A 160 12.50 7.64 5.29
CA PRO A 160 13.75 8.12 4.70
C PRO A 160 14.72 6.99 4.30
N LYS A 161 14.74 5.87 5.04
CA LYS A 161 15.58 4.71 4.71
C LYS A 161 15.08 4.00 3.46
N ILE A 162 13.76 3.90 3.31
CA ILE A 162 13.12 3.34 2.10
C ILE A 162 13.41 4.24 0.90
N CYS A 163 13.26 5.56 1.05
CA CYS A 163 13.59 6.52 0.00
C CYS A 163 15.07 6.44 -0.41
N ALA A 164 15.99 6.32 0.56
CA ALA A 164 17.41 6.15 0.28
C ALA A 164 17.72 4.83 -0.46
N ALA A 165 17.06 3.73 -0.09
CA ALA A 165 17.20 2.45 -0.78
C ALA A 165 16.69 2.52 -2.23
N LEU A 166 15.55 3.18 -2.45
CA LEU A 166 14.93 3.29 -3.77
C LEU A 166 15.65 4.31 -4.66
N PHE A 167 15.86 5.54 -4.20
CA PHE A 167 16.30 6.65 -5.04
C PHE A 167 17.76 7.05 -4.86
N GLY A 168 18.47 6.38 -3.94
CA GLY A 168 19.77 6.81 -3.45
C GLY A 168 19.62 7.84 -2.34
N SER A 169 20.69 8.03 -1.57
CA SER A 169 20.76 9.15 -0.63
C SER A 169 20.89 10.43 -1.46
N SER A 170 19.82 11.23 -1.55
CA SER A 170 19.97 12.62 -1.97
C SER A 170 20.98 13.27 -1.03
N ILE A 171 22.11 13.73 -1.59
CA ILE A 171 23.11 14.57 -0.90
C ILE A 171 22.54 15.98 -0.81
#